data_AF-A0A089KAK6-F1
#
_entry.id   AF-A0A089KAK6-F1
#
_cell.length_a   1.000
_cell.length_b   1.000
_cell.length_c   1.000
_cell.angle_alpha   90.00
_cell.angle_beta   90.00
_cell.angle_gamma   90.00
#
_symmetry.space_group_name_H-M   'P 1'
#
loop_
_entity.id
_entity.type
_entity.pdbx_description
1 polymer ?
#
loop_
_entity_poly.entity_id
_entity_poly.type
_entity_poly.pdbx_seq_one_letter_code
_entity_poly.pdbx_strand_id
1 'polypeptide(L)'
;MNYILVVLYLLLSAFGMVLIKLGGSNTKINYLNRTFGIHIDLWLVGGVLFYLMSFFLWIIILQKFKLSYISPLVSGISYILIITLSLVILNEKISSFQWIGIGIIFIGVIFMNIK
;
A
#
# COMPACT_ATOMS: atom_id res chain seq x y z
N MET A 1 -14.91 8.14 -15.50
CA MET A 1 -13.48 8.56 -15.54
C MET A 1 -12.85 8.68 -14.14
N ASN A 2 -13.42 9.45 -13.20
CA ASN A 2 -12.75 9.76 -11.92
C ASN A 2 -12.52 8.55 -10.99
N TYR A 3 -13.42 7.56 -10.95
CA TYR A 3 -13.25 6.36 -10.10
C TYR A 3 -12.22 5.36 -10.62
N ILE A 4 -11.96 5.34 -11.94
CA ILE A 4 -10.94 4.47 -12.54
C ILE A 4 -9.55 4.84 -12.00
N LEU A 5 -9.29 6.14 -11.83
CA LEU A 5 -8.05 6.64 -11.22
C LEU A 5 -7.88 6.14 -9.79
N VAL A 6 -8.97 6.07 -9.02
CA VAL A 6 -8.95 5.57 -7.64
C VAL A 6 -8.65 4.08 -7.60
N VAL A 7 -9.27 3.28 -8.47
CA VAL A 7 -9.00 1.84 -8.56
C VAL A 7 -7.55 1.59 -8.97
N LEU A 8 -7.06 2.30 -9.99
CA LEU A 8 -5.68 2.19 -10.44
C LEU A 8 -4.68 2.59 -9.34
N TYR A 9 -4.96 3.69 -8.63
CA TYR A 9 -4.20 4.13 -7.46
C TYR A 9 -4.14 3.04 -6.37
N LEU A 10 -5.28 2.44 -6.04
CA LEU A 10 -5.39 1.42 -5.00
C LEU A 10 -4.54 0.18 -5.34
N LEU A 11 -4.61 -0.27 -6.59
CA LEU A 11 -3.80 -1.39 -7.07
C LEU A 11 -2.31 -1.04 -7.01
N LEU A 12 -1.89 0.09 -7.60
CA LEU A 12 -0.48 0.51 -7.63
C LEU A 12 0.12 0.70 -6.23
N SER A 13 -0.64 1.32 -5.33
CA SER A 13 -0.19 1.55 -3.96
C SER A 13 -0.06 0.24 -3.18
N ALA A 14 -1.05 -0.66 -3.27
CA ALA A 14 -1.03 -1.93 -2.56
C ALA A 14 0.07 -2.86 -3.09
N PHE A 15 0.19 -3.02 -4.41
CA PHE A 15 1.29 -3.78 -5.03
C PHE A 15 2.65 -3.16 -4.72
N GLY A 16 2.78 -1.84 -4.82
CA GLY A 16 4.01 -1.13 -4.50
C GLY A 16 4.49 -1.40 -3.08
N MET A 17 3.61 -1.28 -2.08
CA MET A 17 3.95 -1.56 -0.68
C MET A 17 4.39 -3.01 -0.45
N VAL A 18 3.67 -3.98 -1.03
CA VAL A 18 4.00 -5.41 -0.86
C VAL A 18 5.32 -5.76 -1.54
N LEU A 19 5.59 -5.23 -2.73
CA LEU A 19 6.86 -5.45 -3.43
C LEU A 19 8.04 -4.79 -2.71
N ILE A 20 7.84 -3.61 -2.13
CA ILE A 20 8.84 -2.95 -1.28
C ILE A 20 9.16 -3.85 -0.08
N LYS A 21 8.15 -4.41 0.58
CA LYS A 21 8.35 -5.32 1.71
C LYS A 21 9.12 -6.57 1.31
N LEU A 22 8.78 -7.15 0.15
CA LEU A 22 9.42 -8.34 -0.40
C LEU A 22 10.90 -8.06 -0.73
N GLY A 23 11.17 -7.06 -1.57
CA GLY A 23 12.53 -6.72 -1.97
C GLY A 23 13.39 -6.19 -0.84
N GLY A 24 12.82 -5.41 0.08
CA GLY A 24 13.53 -4.85 1.24
C GLY A 24 14.01 -5.91 2.23
N SER A 25 13.33 -7.06 2.32
CA SER A 25 13.79 -8.19 3.14
C SER A 25 15.02 -8.90 2.55
N ASN A 26 15.19 -8.84 1.23
CA ASN A 26 16.32 -9.44 0.52
C ASN A 26 17.52 -8.48 0.39
N THR A 27 17.31 -7.17 0.55
CA THR A 27 18.41 -6.20 0.51
C THR A 27 19.29 -6.34 1.74
N LYS A 28 20.51 -6.82 1.54
CA LYS A 28 21.54 -6.90 2.58
C LYS A 28 22.54 -5.76 2.41
N ILE A 29 22.71 -4.98 3.46
CA ILE A 29 23.82 -4.03 3.59
C ILE A 29 24.96 -4.80 4.23
N ASN A 30 25.88 -5.32 3.41
CA ASN A 30 27.05 -6.02 3.93
C ASN A 30 28.09 -4.98 4.37
N TYR A 31 28.22 -4.81 5.68
CA TYR A 31 29.32 -4.06 6.28
C TYR A 31 30.42 -5.05 6.69
N LEU A 32 31.09 -5.66 5.71
CA LEU A 32 32.27 -6.47 5.94
C LEU A 32 33.41 -5.92 5.10
N ASN A 33 34.53 -5.62 5.76
CA ASN A 33 35.83 -5.29 5.17
C ASN A 33 35.89 -4.00 4.32
N ARG A 34 35.37 -2.88 4.85
CA ARG A 34 35.65 -1.52 4.34
C ARG A 34 35.19 -1.22 2.89
N THR A 35 34.60 -2.20 2.21
CA THR A 35 33.92 -2.05 0.92
C THR A 35 32.42 -1.95 1.14
N PHE A 36 31.83 -0.79 0.84
CA PHE A 36 30.38 -0.62 0.83
C PHE A 36 29.80 -1.33 -0.39
N GLY A 37 29.17 -2.50 -0.17
CA GLY A 37 28.39 -3.20 -1.18
C GLY A 37 26.90 -3.14 -0.82
N ILE A 38 26.09 -2.49 -1.66
CA ILE A 38 24.63 -2.49 -1.51
C ILE A 38 24.07 -3.44 -2.56
N HIS A 39 23.52 -4.58 -2.11
CA HIS A 39 22.72 -5.43 -2.97
C HIS A 39 21.28 -4.95 -2.91
N ILE A 40 20.86 -4.24 -3.95
CA ILE A 40 19.48 -3.79 -4.15
C ILE A 40 18.72 -4.89 -4.89
N ASP A 41 17.62 -5.34 -4.31
CA ASP A 41 16.73 -6.32 -4.91
C ASP A 41 15.84 -5.64 -5.98
N LEU A 42 15.64 -6.31 -7.12
CA LEU A 42 14.87 -5.75 -8.24
C LEU A 42 13.38 -5.52 -7.86
N TRP A 43 12.84 -6.35 -6.97
CA TRP A 43 11.48 -6.18 -6.45
C TRP A 43 11.34 -4.91 -5.63
N LEU A 44 12.39 -4.50 -4.92
CA LEU A 44 12.40 -3.23 -4.17
C LEU A 44 12.29 -2.05 -5.14
N VAL A 45 13.09 -2.05 -6.21
CA VAL A 45 13.07 -0.99 -7.22
C VAL A 45 11.70 -0.92 -7.90
N GLY A 46 11.16 -2.06 -8.34
CA GLY A 46 9.83 -2.12 -8.95
C GLY A 46 8.72 -1.67 -7.99
N GLY A 47 8.78 -2.09 -6.73
CA GLY A 47 7.84 -1.67 -5.70
C GLY A 47 7.87 -0.16 -5.44
N VAL A 48 9.06 0.43 -5.35
CA VAL A 48 9.23 1.89 -5.21
C VAL A 48 8.66 2.62 -6.42
N LEU A 49 8.91 2.14 -7.64
CA LEU A 49 8.35 2.75 -8.85
C LEU A 49 6.83 2.72 -8.87
N PHE A 50 6.20 1.58 -8.55
CA PHE A 50 4.74 1.49 -8.47
C PHE A 50 4.16 2.38 -7.38
N TYR A 51 4.80 2.42 -6.21
CA TYR A 51 4.37 3.27 -5.12
C TYR A 51 4.48 4.76 -5.49
N LEU A 52 5.57 5.16 -6.16
CA LEU A 52 5.77 6.51 -6.68
C LEU A 52 4.71 6.89 -7.72
N MET A 53 4.38 5.98 -8.65
CA MET A 53 3.29 6.19 -9.61
C MET A 53 1.95 6.37 -8.91
N SER A 54 1.70 5.59 -7.85
CA SER A 54 0.50 5.76 -7.03
C SER A 54 0.43 7.14 -6.39
N PHE A 55 1.56 7.70 -5.94
CA PHE A 55 1.61 9.03 -5.36
C PHE A 55 1.17 10.12 -6.36
N PHE A 56 1.59 10.04 -7.63
CA PHE A 56 1.12 10.99 -8.65
C PHE A 56 -0.38 10.86 -8.92
N LEU A 57 -0.92 9.64 -8.94
CA LEU A 57 -2.37 9.43 -9.05
C LEU A 57 -3.12 10.02 -7.85
N TRP A 58 -2.55 9.92 -6.65
CA TRP A 58 -3.14 10.50 -5.45
C TRP A 58 -3.27 12.02 -5.56
N ILE A 59 -2.25 12.72 -6.05
CA ILE A 59 -2.32 14.17 -6.31
C ILE A 59 -3.50 14.50 -7.23
N ILE A 60 -3.70 13.73 -8.30
CA ILE A 60 -4.81 13.94 -9.25
C ILE A 60 -6.17 13.66 -8.59
N ILE A 61 -6.27 12.63 -7.74
CA ILE A 61 -7.49 12.30 -7.00
C ILE A 61 -7.84 13.43 -6.03
N LEU A 62 -6.86 13.97 -5.31
CA LEU A 62 -7.08 15.08 -4.36
C LEU A 62 -7.59 16.35 -5.01
N GLN A 63 -7.26 16.60 -6.28
CA GLN A 63 -7.81 17.74 -7.03
C GLN A 63 -9.27 17.54 -7.43
N LYS A 64 -9.77 16.30 -7.44
CA LYS A 64 -11.11 15.94 -7.95
C LYS A 64 -12.13 15.65 -6.86
N PHE A 65 -11.68 15.35 -5.65
CA PHE A 65 -12.53 14.94 -4.53
C PHE A 65 -12.22 15.73 -3.26
N LYS A 66 -13.21 15.87 -2.38
CA LYS A 66 -12.98 16.41 -1.04
C LYS A 66 -12.08 15.47 -0.25
N LEU A 67 -10.94 15.97 0.24
CA LEU A 67 -9.96 15.21 1.00
C LEU A 67 -10.60 14.45 2.18
N SER A 68 -11.49 15.11 2.93
CA SER A 68 -12.18 14.53 4.09
C SER A 68 -13.08 13.33 3.75
N TYR A 69 -13.51 13.23 2.49
CA TYR A 69 -14.37 12.14 2.03
C TYR A 69 -13.56 11.00 1.39
N ILE A 70 -12.63 11.36 0.50
CA ILE A 70 -11.91 10.35 -0.29
C ILE A 70 -10.81 9.65 0.50
N SER A 71 -10.16 10.36 1.45
CA SER A 71 -9.04 9.81 2.23
C SER A 71 -9.45 8.63 3.11
N PRO A 72 -10.53 8.70 3.92
CA PRO A 72 -10.99 7.54 4.70
C PRO A 72 -11.38 6.36 3.81
N LEU A 73 -12.13 6.61 2.73
CA LEU A 73 -12.57 5.57 1.81
C LEU A 73 -11.41 4.83 1.17
N VAL A 74 -10.44 5.58 0.63
CA VAL A 74 -9.27 5.01 -0.03
C VAL A 74 -8.38 4.27 0.96
N SER A 75 -8.21 4.79 2.18
CA SER A 75 -7.42 4.15 3.23
C SER A 75 -8.03 2.83 3.70
N GLY A 76 -9.35 2.76 3.84
CA GLY A 76 -10.03 1.50 4.20
C GLY A 76 -9.86 0.42 3.14
N ILE A 77 -10.05 0.78 1.87
CA ILE A 77 -9.92 -0.18 0.76
C ILE A 77 -8.45 -0.59 0.55
N SER A 78 -7.50 0.35 0.66
CA SER A 78 -6.08 0.03 0.51
C SER A 78 -5.63 -0.96 1.59
N TYR A 79 -6.11 -0.81 2.83
CA TYR A 79 -5.76 -1.73 3.92
C TYR A 79 -6.22 -3.16 3.64
N ILE A 80 -7.44 -3.33 3.13
CA ILE A 80 -7.98 -4.64 2.72
C ILE A 80 -7.14 -5.24 1.60
N LEU A 81 -6.78 -4.44 0.58
CA LEU A 81 -5.96 -4.90 -0.53
C LEU A 81 -4.55 -5.30 -0.09
N ILE A 82 -3.90 -4.49 0.75
CA ILE A 82 -2.57 -4.78 1.29
C ILE A 82 -2.61 -6.09 2.07
N ILE A 83 -3.59 -6.27 2.96
CA ILE A 83 -3.75 -7.50 3.73
C ILE A 83 -3.95 -8.70 2.82
N THR A 84 -4.84 -8.59 1.83
CA THR A 84 -5.10 -9.68 0.89
C THR A 84 -3.84 -10.06 0.11
N LEU A 85 -3.09 -9.07 -0.37
CA LEU A 85 -1.83 -9.29 -1.08
C LEU A 85 -0.72 -9.81 -0.15
N SER A 86 -0.64 -9.34 1.09
CA SER A 86 0.31 -9.85 2.08
C SER A 86 0.06 -11.32 2.43
N LEU A 87 -1.21 -11.75 2.53
CA LEU A 87 -1.56 -13.15 2.74
C LEU A 87 -1.12 -14.02 1.54
N VAL A 88 -1.34 -13.55 0.32
CA VAL A 88 -1.10 -14.33 -0.91
C VAL A 88 0.37 -14.34 -1.33
N ILE A 89 1.05 -13.19 -1.25
CA ILE A 89 2.42 -13.00 -1.78
C ILE A 89 3.46 -13.23 -0.69
N LEU A 90 3.25 -12.66 0.50
CA LEU A 90 4.22 -12.73 1.61
C LEU A 90 3.95 -13.92 2.55
N ASN A 91 2.81 -14.60 2.40
CA ASN A 91 2.35 -15.67 3.29
C ASN A 91 2.38 -15.25 4.78
N GLU A 92 2.08 -13.98 5.07
CA GLU A 92 2.04 -13.47 6.43
C GLU A 92 0.86 -14.08 7.21
N LYS A 93 1.05 -14.35 8.50
CA LYS A 93 -0.04 -14.77 9.38
C LYS A 93 -0.71 -13.54 9.99
N ILE A 94 -1.98 -13.34 9.67
CA ILE A 94 -2.78 -12.26 10.23
C ILE A 94 -3.49 -12.74 11.48
N SER A 95 -3.33 -11.99 12.57
CA SER A 95 -3.96 -12.31 13.84
C SER A 95 -5.47 -12.03 13.82
N SER A 96 -6.24 -12.75 14.66
CA SER A 96 -7.68 -12.53 14.80
C SER A 96 -8.03 -11.09 15.22
N PHE A 97 -7.15 -10.42 15.97
CA PHE A 97 -7.32 -9.01 16.35
C PHE A 97 -7.19 -8.05 15.16
N GLN A 98 -6.31 -8.35 14.19
CA GLN A 98 -6.20 -7.54 12.98
C GLN A 98 -7.48 -7.62 12.15
N TRP A 99 -8.11 -8.79 12.06
CA TRP A 99 -9.42 -8.94 11.40
C TRP A 99 -10.52 -8.10 12.05
N ILE A 100 -10.56 -8.05 13.38
CA ILE A 100 -11.48 -7.18 14.13
C ILE A 100 -11.18 -5.71 13.82
N GLY A 101 -9.90 -5.32 13.80
CA GLY A 101 -9.47 -3.96 13.44
C GLY A 101 -9.90 -3.55 12.04
N ILE A 102 -9.80 -4.45 11.04
CA ILE A 102 -10.30 -4.21 9.68
C ILE A 102 -11.81 -3.92 9.71
N GLY A 103 -12.58 -4.72 10.45
CA GLY A 103 -14.01 -4.51 10.62
C GLY A 103 -14.34 -3.12 11.19
N ILE A 104 -13.59 -2.69 12.20
CA ILE A 104 -13.74 -1.35 12.81
C ILE A 104 -13.39 -0.24 11.83
N ILE A 105 -12.29 -0.37 11.08
CA ILE A 105 -11.93 0.60 10.03
C ILE A 105 -13.06 0.71 9.01
N PHE A 106 -13.63 -0.43 8.60
CA PHE A 106 -14.70 -0.46 7.62
C PHE A 106 -15.96 0.26 8.12
N ILE A 107 -16.34 -0.01 9.38
CA ILE A 107 -17.44 0.69 10.05
C ILE A 107 -17.13 2.19 10.12
N GLY A 108 -15.93 2.58 10.55
CA GLY A 108 -15.52 3.98 10.62
C GLY A 108 -15.59 4.69 9.27
N VAL A 109 -15.14 4.03 8.19
CA VAL A 109 -15.24 4.54 6.83
C VAL A 109 -16.69 4.72 6.40
N ILE A 110 -17.57 3.75 6.71
CA ILE A 110 -19.01 3.87 6.43
C ILE A 110 -19.60 5.06 7.18
N PHE A 111 -19.32 5.22 8.48
CA PHE A 111 -19.80 6.36 9.27
C PHE A 111 -19.34 7.71 8.71
N MET A 112 -18.10 7.81 8.23
CA MET A 112 -17.59 9.03 7.59
C MET A 112 -18.20 9.30 6.22
N ASN A 113 -18.82 8.30 5.59
CA ASN A 113 -19.41 8.38 4.25
C ASN A 113 -20.94 8.51 4.26
N ILE A 114 -21.60 8.11 5.36
CA ILE A 114 -23.02 8.32 5.58
C ILE A 114 -23.24 9.83 5.72
N LYS A 115 -24.08 10.39 4.84
CA LYS A 115 -24.57 11.76 4.92
C LYS A 115 -25.62 11.91 6.01
#